data_AF-A0A2E7PIS7-F1
#
_entry.id   AF-A0A2E7PIS7-F1
#
_cell.length_a   1.000
_cell.length_b   1.000
_cell.length_c   1.000
_cell.angle_alpha   90.00
_cell.angle_beta   90.00
_cell.angle_gamma   90.00
#
_symmetry.space_group_name_H-M   'P 1'
#
loop_
_entity.id
_entity.type
_entity.pdbx_description
1 polymer ?
#
loop_
_entity_poly.entity_id
_entity_poly.type
_entity_poly.pdbx_seq_one_letter_code
_entity_poly.pdbx_strand_id
1 'polypeptide(L)'
;KPYQPYHSHDEKQPLKPGSIYELDVEIWPTSIVVPPGYRLGLTVRGRDYVYPGGTGGRLSNMKNEFTGVGPFIHDGRGARVYGGNVTIHCGPKHLSHLLLPVIPGK
;
A
#
# COMPACT_ATOMS: atom_id res chain seq x y z
N LYS A 1 14.30 6.84 -8.90
CA LYS A 1 13.53 8.11 -9.07
C LYS A 1 12.80 8.37 -7.75
N PRO A 2 12.39 9.61 -7.40
CA PRO A 2 11.78 9.88 -6.08
C PRO A 2 10.55 9.00 -5.78
N TYR A 3 9.74 8.69 -6.80
CA TYR A 3 8.55 7.84 -6.69
C TYR A 3 8.82 6.33 -6.72
N GLN A 4 10.09 5.90 -6.77
CA GLN A 4 10.49 4.50 -6.81
C GLN A 4 11.67 4.32 -5.84
N PRO A 5 11.38 4.21 -4.53
CA PRO A 5 12.41 4.02 -3.51
C PRO A 5 13.07 2.65 -3.68
N TYR A 6 14.34 2.55 -3.28
CA TYR A 6 15.07 1.29 -3.22
C TYR A 6 15.34 0.93 -1.76
N HIS A 7 14.89 -0.26 -1.36
CA HIS A 7 15.17 -0.83 -0.04
C HIS A 7 16.14 -2.01 -0.23
N SER A 8 17.24 -2.02 0.53
CA SER A 8 18.27 -3.09 0.48
C SER A 8 17.72 -4.46 0.85
N HIS A 9 16.76 -4.49 1.77
CA HIS A 9 16.19 -5.72 2.34
C HIS A 9 17.26 -6.68 2.89
N ASP A 10 18.37 -6.15 3.37
CA ASP A 10 19.52 -6.90 3.93
C ASP A 10 19.30 -7.34 5.37
N GLU A 11 18.49 -6.60 6.13
CA GLU A 11 18.15 -6.93 7.52
C GLU A 11 16.73 -6.54 7.91
N LYS A 12 16.32 -7.00 9.10
CA LYS A 12 15.06 -6.57 9.74
C LYS A 12 15.37 -5.46 10.72
N GLN A 13 14.70 -4.32 10.56
CA GLN A 13 14.80 -3.18 11.48
C GLN A 13 13.44 -2.92 12.16
N PRO A 14 13.19 -3.47 13.36
CA PRO A 14 11.93 -3.25 14.08
C PRO A 14 11.76 -1.79 14.52
N LEU A 15 10.54 -1.27 14.39
CA LEU A 15 10.20 0.07 14.88
C LEU A 15 10.01 0.08 16.39
N LYS A 16 10.42 1.17 17.04
CA LYS A 16 10.15 1.40 18.46
C LYS A 16 8.73 1.95 18.65
N PRO A 17 7.89 1.35 19.49
CA PRO A 17 6.56 1.89 19.80
C PRO A 17 6.62 3.34 20.30
N GLY A 18 5.73 4.19 19.77
CA GLY A 18 5.62 5.61 20.14
C GLY A 18 6.62 6.56 19.47
N SER A 19 7.62 6.02 18.75
CA SER A 19 8.52 6.84 17.93
C SER A 19 7.90 7.13 16.56
N ILE A 20 8.13 8.33 16.04
CA ILE A 20 7.72 8.74 14.69
C ILE A 20 8.81 8.33 13.70
N TYR A 21 8.40 7.72 12.59
CA TYR A 21 9.28 7.33 11.49
C TYR A 21 8.71 7.85 10.17
N GLU A 22 9.60 8.34 9.31
CA GLU A 22 9.31 8.57 7.90
C GLU A 22 9.61 7.29 7.12
N LEU A 23 8.68 6.87 6.25
CA LEU A 23 8.76 5.64 5.48
C LEU A 23 8.39 5.92 4.03
N ASP A 24 9.24 5.45 3.12
CA ASP A 24 8.92 5.41 1.70
C ASP A 24 8.27 4.06 1.36
N VAL A 25 7.04 4.10 0.85
CA VAL A 25 6.30 2.90 0.47
C VAL A 25 6.17 2.88 -1.05
N GLU A 26 6.80 1.91 -1.71
CA GLU A 26 6.67 1.75 -3.15
C GLU A 26 5.24 1.33 -3.51
N ILE A 27 4.60 2.11 -4.39
CA ILE A 27 3.41 1.68 -5.12
C ILE A 27 3.90 1.19 -6.48
N TRP A 28 3.60 -0.07 -6.80
CA TRP A 28 4.05 -0.67 -8.05
C TRP A 28 3.57 0.13 -9.26
N PRO A 29 4.38 0.21 -10.33
CA PRO A 29 4.02 0.95 -11.53
C PRO A 29 2.62 0.60 -12.03
N THR A 30 1.77 1.62 -12.13
CA THR A 30 0.41 1.51 -12.67
C THR A 30 0.12 2.68 -13.59
N SER A 31 -0.86 2.54 -14.47
CA SER A 31 -1.30 3.56 -15.41
C SER A 31 -2.82 3.61 -15.42
N ILE A 32 -3.38 4.75 -15.02
CA ILE A 32 -4.81 4.98 -14.97
C ILE A 32 -5.14 6.37 -15.53
N VAL A 33 -6.31 6.50 -16.15
CA VAL A 33 -6.91 7.79 -16.50
C VAL A 33 -7.98 8.08 -15.47
N VAL A 34 -8.01 9.30 -14.93
CA VAL A 34 -9.04 9.77 -13.98
C VAL A 34 -9.96 10.73 -14.74
N PRO A 35 -11.16 10.29 -15.18
CA PRO A 35 -12.05 11.15 -15.95
C PRO A 35 -12.61 12.32 -15.12
N PRO A 36 -13.20 13.34 -15.79
CA PRO A 36 -13.95 14.39 -15.09
C PRO A 36 -15.01 13.80 -14.15
N GLY A 37 -15.08 14.31 -12.92
CA GLY A 37 -16.00 13.84 -11.89
C GLY A 37 -15.46 12.67 -11.03
N TYR A 38 -14.35 12.04 -11.42
CA TYR A 38 -13.72 10.97 -10.64
C TYR A 38 -12.69 11.54 -9.65
N ARG A 39 -12.35 10.74 -8.64
CA ARG A 39 -11.35 11.08 -7.62
C ARG A 39 -10.39 9.93 -7.41
N LEU A 40 -9.14 10.26 -7.08
CA LEU A 40 -8.18 9.29 -6.56
C LEU A 40 -8.40 9.13 -5.05
N GLY A 41 -8.56 7.87 -4.62
CA GLY A 41 -8.61 7.51 -3.21
C GLY A 41 -7.36 6.75 -2.81
N LEU A 42 -6.68 7.20 -1.74
CA LEU A 42 -5.62 6.45 -1.08
C LEU A 42 -6.17 5.83 0.19
N THR A 43 -5.89 4.54 0.41
CA THR A 43 -6.26 3.83 1.63
C THR A 43 -5.02 3.18 2.23
N VAL A 44 -4.69 3.53 3.47
CA VAL A 44 -3.57 2.96 4.23
C VAL A 44 -4.12 2.06 5.32
N ARG A 45 -3.70 0.79 5.37
CA ARG A 45 -4.24 -0.23 6.30
C ARG A 45 -3.15 -1.22 6.73
N GLY A 46 -3.34 -1.79 7.93
CA GLY A 46 -2.54 -2.92 8.42
C GLY A 46 -2.93 -4.29 7.86
N ARG A 47 -3.70 -4.33 6.76
CA ARG A 47 -4.19 -5.56 6.11
C ARG A 47 -4.36 -5.36 4.60
N ASP A 48 -4.40 -6.49 3.88
CA ASP A 48 -4.61 -6.52 2.44
C ASP A 48 -5.95 -5.91 2.01
N TYR A 49 -5.99 -5.44 0.77
CA TYR A 49 -7.21 -4.94 0.16
C TYR A 49 -8.12 -6.09 -0.29
N VAL A 50 -9.40 -5.99 0.09
CA VAL A 50 -10.46 -6.89 -0.35
C VAL A 50 -11.50 -6.06 -1.11
N TYR A 51 -11.69 -6.39 -2.38
CA TYR A 51 -12.73 -5.90 -3.25
C TYR A 51 -14.09 -6.46 -2.79
N PRO A 52 -15.07 -5.59 -2.47
CA PRO A 52 -16.34 -6.05 -1.92
C PRO A 52 -17.27 -6.71 -2.96
N GLY A 53 -16.98 -6.57 -4.26
CA GLY A 53 -17.84 -7.06 -5.35
C GLY A 53 -17.73 -8.55 -5.67
N GLY A 54 -17.14 -9.35 -4.78
CA GLY A 54 -16.94 -10.79 -4.97
C GLY A 54 -15.61 -11.16 -5.61
N THR A 55 -15.47 -12.43 -5.96
CA THR A 55 -14.24 -13.02 -6.50
C THR A 55 -14.03 -12.66 -7.98
N GLY A 56 -12.82 -12.25 -8.34
CA GLY A 56 -12.36 -12.07 -9.72
C GLY A 56 -11.98 -13.39 -10.41
N GLY A 57 -12.28 -14.53 -9.78
CA GLY A 57 -11.92 -15.87 -10.25
C GLY A 57 -10.62 -16.41 -9.63
N ARG A 58 -10.18 -17.56 -10.15
CA ARG A 58 -8.95 -18.24 -9.74
C ARG A 58 -8.29 -18.88 -10.96
N LEU A 59 -6.97 -18.75 -11.08
CA LEU A 59 -6.21 -19.48 -12.09
C LEU A 59 -5.91 -20.90 -11.60
N SER A 60 -5.85 -21.88 -12.52
CA SER A 60 -5.66 -23.30 -12.19
C SER A 60 -4.38 -23.60 -11.40
N ASN A 61 -3.37 -22.75 -11.54
CA ASN A 61 -2.07 -22.84 -10.87
C ASN A 61 -1.92 -21.90 -9.66
N MET A 62 -2.98 -21.22 -9.24
CA MET A 62 -2.95 -20.28 -8.11
C MET A 62 -3.82 -20.79 -6.97
N LYS A 63 -3.25 -20.84 -5.75
CA LYS A 63 -3.93 -21.35 -4.55
C LYS A 63 -5.16 -20.51 -4.17
N ASN A 64 -5.02 -19.19 -4.27
CA ASN A 64 -5.98 -18.24 -3.70
C ASN A 64 -6.89 -17.64 -4.78
N GLU A 65 -8.14 -17.40 -4.42
CA GLU A 65 -9.07 -16.62 -5.23
C GLU A 65 -8.69 -15.14 -5.25
N PHE A 66 -9.02 -14.45 -6.35
CA PHE A 66 -8.63 -13.06 -6.54
C PHE A 66 -9.69 -12.15 -5.96
N THR A 67 -9.51 -11.75 -4.71
CA THR A 67 -10.44 -10.85 -4.02
C THR A 67 -9.92 -9.42 -3.97
N GLY A 68 -8.89 -9.03 -4.72
CA GLY A 68 -8.42 -7.65 -4.82
C GLY A 68 -6.91 -7.51 -4.99
N VAL A 69 -6.13 -8.21 -4.16
CA VAL A 69 -4.64 -8.24 -4.22
C VAL A 69 -4.11 -9.42 -5.06
N GLY A 70 -4.89 -9.88 -6.04
CA GLY A 70 -4.58 -11.10 -6.79
C GLY A 70 -4.46 -12.33 -5.87
N PRO A 71 -3.54 -13.27 -6.12
CA PRO A 71 -3.30 -14.42 -5.25
C PRO A 71 -2.46 -14.10 -3.99
N PHE A 72 -1.95 -12.88 -3.86
CA PHE A 72 -0.92 -12.52 -2.88
C PHE A 72 -1.53 -12.05 -1.56
N ILE A 73 -1.90 -13.01 -0.71
CA ILE A 73 -2.42 -12.74 0.64
C ILE A 73 -1.29 -12.81 1.67
N HIS A 74 -1.40 -12.00 2.71
CA HIS A 74 -0.50 -12.00 3.86
C HIS A 74 -1.20 -12.54 5.11
N ASP A 75 -1.45 -13.85 5.13
CA ASP A 75 -1.92 -14.56 6.32
C ASP A 75 -0.77 -14.80 7.33
N GLY A 76 -1.09 -15.27 8.53
CA GLY A 76 -0.08 -15.61 9.56
C GLY A 76 0.58 -14.43 10.28
N ARG A 77 0.15 -13.18 10.04
CA ARG A 77 0.63 -12.00 10.77
C ARG A 77 0.06 -11.94 12.20
N GLY A 78 0.84 -12.43 13.16
CA GLY A 78 0.44 -12.51 14.56
C GLY A 78 0.13 -11.15 15.21
N ALA A 79 -1.01 -11.08 15.92
CA ALA A 79 -1.51 -9.85 16.55
C ALA A 79 -0.51 -9.20 17.52
N ARG A 80 0.39 -9.97 18.14
CA ARG A 80 1.46 -9.45 19.01
C ARG A 80 2.36 -8.43 18.31
N VAL A 81 2.58 -8.58 17.00
CA VAL A 81 3.45 -7.69 16.20
C VAL A 81 2.62 -6.71 15.37
N TYR A 82 1.50 -7.16 14.79
CA TYR A 82 0.75 -6.41 13.77
C TYR A 82 -0.60 -5.87 14.24
N GLY A 83 -1.02 -6.16 15.48
CA GLY A 83 -2.33 -5.78 16.01
C GLY A 83 -2.37 -4.42 16.73
N GLY A 84 -1.28 -3.65 16.69
CA GLY A 84 -1.18 -2.35 17.36
C GLY A 84 -1.90 -1.23 16.61
N ASN A 85 -2.12 -0.12 17.32
CA ASN A 85 -2.63 1.11 16.71
C ASN A 85 -1.56 1.73 15.80
N VAL A 86 -1.96 2.10 14.58
CA VAL A 86 -1.11 2.81 13.61
C VAL A 86 -1.59 4.25 13.52
N THR A 87 -0.66 5.20 13.68
CA THR A 87 -0.93 6.64 13.54
C THR A 87 -0.19 7.17 12.33
N ILE A 88 -0.88 7.88 11.44
CA ILE A 88 -0.28 8.59 10.31
C ILE A 88 -0.20 10.07 10.70
N HIS A 89 1.00 10.62 10.73
CA HIS A 89 1.24 12.01 11.07
C HIS A 89 1.21 12.89 9.82
N CYS A 90 0.28 13.83 9.76
CA CYS A 90 0.14 14.77 8.63
C CYS A 90 0.23 16.22 9.12
N GLY A 91 0.77 17.11 8.26
CA GLY A 91 0.77 18.56 8.46
C GLY A 91 2.12 19.20 8.15
N PRO A 92 2.30 20.51 8.37
CA PRO A 92 3.52 21.23 8.00
C PRO A 92 4.81 20.69 8.64
N LYS A 93 4.69 20.01 9.80
CA LYS A 93 5.81 19.37 10.51
C LYS A 93 6.05 17.91 10.09
N HIS A 94 5.07 17.28 9.43
CA HIS A 94 5.11 15.87 9.03
C HIS A 94 4.47 15.73 7.65
N LEU A 95 5.30 15.78 6.61
CA LEU A 95 4.86 15.92 5.23
C LEU A 95 4.49 14.57 4.59
N SER A 96 3.62 13.78 5.22
CA SER A 96 3.07 12.59 4.56
C SER A 96 2.35 12.99 3.26
N HIS A 97 2.78 12.40 2.15
CA HIS A 97 2.30 12.74 0.81
C HIS A 97 2.28 11.51 -0.10
N LEU A 98 1.59 11.64 -1.25
CA LEU A 98 1.57 10.65 -2.31
C LEU A 98 2.27 11.27 -3.54
N LEU A 99 3.35 10.62 -4.01
CA LEU A 99 4.00 11.01 -5.26
C LEU A 99 3.23 10.42 -6.45
N LEU A 100 2.72 11.29 -7.32
CA LEU A 100 2.01 10.90 -8.53
C LEU A 100 2.84 11.24 -9.77
N PRO A 101 3.20 10.27 -10.62
CA PRO A 101 3.84 10.54 -11.90
C PRO A 101 2.80 11.02 -12.93
N VAL A 102 2.32 12.26 -12.79
CA VAL A 102 1.34 12.86 -13.70
C VAL A 102 1.95 12.99 -15.09
N ILE A 103 1.32 12.33 -16.06
CA ILE A 103 1.68 12.46 -17.48
C ILE A 103 1.02 13.76 -17.99
N PRO A 104 1.79 14.76 -18.45
CA PRO A 104 1.22 16.00 -18.99
C PRO A 104 0.28 15.71 -20.16
N GLY A 105 -0.78 16.51 -20.27
CA GLY A 105 -1.59 16.55 -21.48
C GLY A 105 -0.77 17.02 -22.69
N LYS A 106 -1.29 16.75 -23.88
CA LYS A 106 -0.82 17.43 -25.09
C LYS A 106 -1.32 18.87 -25.13
#